data_AF-A0A953FAG0-F1
#
_entry.id   AF-A0A953FAG0-F1
#
_cell.length_a   1.000
_cell.length_b   1.000
_cell.length_c   1.000
_cell.angle_alpha   90.00
_cell.angle_beta   90.00
_cell.angle_gamma   90.00
#
_symmetry.space_group_name_H-M   'P 1'
#
loop_
_entity.id
_entity.type
_entity.pdbx_description
1 polymer ?
#
loop_
_entity_poly.entity_id
_entity_poly.type
_entity_poly.pdbx_seq_one_letter_code
_entity_poly.pdbx_strand_id
1 'polypeptide(L)'
;MISSVACPGCGLVHPHNGPDVELNYACSAGCYDCFSELTAYSLSLGDPYFIHQIAVDTYAAQHHLESFAAVRTNCALIGLCLVVEHGYTGRQVQQVHMELPKQAWPVCVNSSPIGSV
;
A
#
# COMPACT_ATOMS: atom_id res chain seq x y z
N MET A 1 16.71 16.68 11.98
CA MET A 1 15.58 17.62 12.20
C MET A 1 14.34 16.75 12.24
N ILE A 2 13.54 16.83 13.31
CA ILE A 2 12.32 16.01 13.43
C ILE A 2 11.18 16.78 12.78
N SER A 3 10.46 16.13 11.86
CA SER A 3 9.31 16.69 11.14
C SER A 3 8.09 15.79 11.33
N SER A 4 6.89 16.37 11.38
CA SER A 4 5.63 15.62 11.49
C SER A 4 4.57 16.24 10.57
N VAL A 5 4.42 15.67 9.38
CA VAL A 5 3.48 16.12 8.36
C VAL A 5 2.39 15.07 8.18
N ALA A 6 1.14 15.50 8.02
CA ALA A 6 0.03 14.61 7.71
C ALA A 6 0.25 13.90 6.36
N CYS A 7 0.08 12.58 6.34
CA CYS A 7 0.21 11.79 5.13
C CYS A 7 -0.90 12.15 4.13
N PRO A 8 -0.59 12.48 2.87
CA PRO A 8 -1.60 12.81 1.86
C PRO A 8 -2.49 11.62 1.48
N GLY A 9 -2.03 10.38 1.67
CA GLY A 9 -2.81 9.17 1.34
C GLY A 9 -3.75 8.71 2.46
N CYS A 10 -3.28 8.69 3.72
CA CYS A 10 -4.04 8.13 4.84
C CYS A 10 -4.30 9.10 6.01
N GLY A 11 -3.76 10.32 5.97
CA GLY A 11 -3.93 11.32 7.03
C GLY A 11 -3.09 11.09 8.30
N LEU A 12 -2.31 10.00 8.38
CA LEU A 12 -1.46 9.71 9.54
C LEU A 12 -0.46 10.85 9.78
N VAL A 13 -0.37 11.29 11.03
CA VAL A 13 0.66 12.24 11.51
C VAL A 13 1.63 11.46 12.38
N HIS A 14 2.85 11.26 11.89
CA HIS A 14 3.90 10.56 12.62
C HIS A 14 5.23 11.31 12.46
N PRO A 15 6.04 11.42 13.53
CA PRO A 15 7.37 12.02 13.43
C PRO A 15 8.28 11.20 12.51
N HIS A 16 9.05 11.89 11.68
CA HIS A 16 10.16 11.34 10.90
C HIS A 16 11.46 12.01 11.35
N ASN A 17 12.52 11.23 11.48
CA ASN A 17 13.86 11.73 11.77
C ASN A 17 14.80 11.36 10.63
N GLY A 18 15.01 12.29 9.70
CA GLY A 18 15.82 12.07 8.52
C GLY A 18 15.54 13.11 7.45
N PRO A 19 16.30 13.10 6.34
CA PRO A 19 15.93 13.85 5.15
C PRO A 19 14.73 13.19 4.47
N ASP A 20 13.83 13.99 3.94
CA ASP A 20 12.77 13.49 3.06
C ASP A 20 13.41 12.86 1.82
N VAL A 21 12.99 11.64 1.49
CA VAL A 21 13.42 10.91 0.29
C VAL A 21 12.26 10.81 -0.70
N GLU A 22 12.57 10.73 -2.00
CA GLU A 22 11.55 10.44 -3.01
C GLU A 22 11.06 9.00 -2.82
N LEU A 23 9.75 8.85 -2.62
CA LEU A 23 9.10 7.57 -2.37
C LEU A 23 8.28 7.13 -3.58
N ASN A 24 8.19 5.82 -3.79
CA ASN A 24 7.34 5.23 -4.83
C ASN A 24 5.83 5.24 -4.45
N TYR A 25 5.46 6.03 -3.46
CA TYR A 25 4.13 6.10 -2.83
C TYR A 25 3.80 7.57 -2.53
N ALA A 26 2.53 7.94 -2.71
CA ALA A 26 2.02 9.25 -2.33
C ALA A 26 1.77 9.29 -0.80
N CYS A 27 2.85 9.39 -0.02
CA CYS A 27 2.82 9.31 1.44
C CYS A 27 3.81 10.26 2.11
N SER A 28 3.63 10.55 3.41
CA SER A 28 4.63 11.27 4.21
C SER A 28 5.73 10.31 4.68
N ALA A 29 6.93 10.84 4.95
CA ALA A 29 8.07 10.04 5.42
C ALA A 29 7.75 9.28 6.72
N GLY A 30 7.10 9.94 7.70
CA GLY A 30 6.72 9.27 8.95
C GLY A 30 5.68 8.16 8.76
N CYS A 31 4.79 8.29 7.78
CA CYS A 31 3.87 7.21 7.42
C CYS A 31 4.60 6.02 6.80
N TYR A 32 5.60 6.29 5.96
CA TYR A 32 6.44 5.27 5.36
C TYR A 32 7.34 4.56 6.39
N ASP A 33 7.80 5.26 7.42
CA ASP A 33 8.53 4.66 8.54
C ASP A 33 7.66 3.61 9.25
N CYS A 34 6.42 3.97 9.61
CA CYS A 34 5.48 3.02 10.22
C CYS A 34 5.20 1.82 9.30
N PHE A 35 5.06 2.04 7.99
CA PHE A 35 4.88 0.96 7.03
C PHE A 35 6.12 0.06 6.92
N SER A 36 7.32 0.64 7.02
CA SER A 36 8.57 -0.09 7.01
C SER A 36 8.72 -0.97 8.26
N GLU A 37 8.34 -0.45 9.43
CA GLU A 37 8.26 -1.22 10.68
C GLU A 37 7.24 -2.36 10.58
N LEU A 38 6.04 -2.08 10.08
CA LEU A 38 5.00 -3.09 9.86
C LEU A 38 5.46 -4.17 8.86
N THR A 39 6.21 -3.78 7.83
CA THR A 39 6.82 -4.70 6.86
C THR A 39 7.81 -5.62 7.54
N ALA A 40 8.74 -5.08 8.33
CA ALA A 40 9.72 -5.86 9.08
C ALA A 40 9.03 -6.84 10.05
N TYR A 41 8.04 -6.36 10.80
CA TYR A 41 7.25 -7.18 11.72
C TYR A 41 6.51 -8.30 11.00
N SER A 42 5.70 -7.97 9.99
CA SER A 42 4.85 -8.95 9.30
C SER A 42 5.65 -10.03 8.56
N LEU A 43 6.80 -9.69 7.99
CA LEU A 43 7.71 -10.67 7.39
C LEU A 43 8.35 -11.58 8.45
N SER A 44 8.63 -11.07 9.66
CA SER A 44 9.26 -11.84 10.74
C SER A 44 8.37 -12.94 11.33
N LEU A 45 7.04 -12.85 11.17
CA LEU A 45 6.10 -13.81 11.74
C LEU A 45 6.18 -15.20 11.09
N GLY A 46 6.59 -15.28 9.82
CA GLY A 46 6.63 -16.55 9.07
C GLY A 46 5.27 -17.27 8.99
N ASP A 47 4.17 -16.55 9.22
CA ASP A 47 2.87 -17.16 9.42
C ASP A 47 2.23 -17.64 8.08
N PRO A 48 1.35 -18.67 8.13
CA PRO A 48 0.70 -19.21 6.94
C PRO A 48 -0.36 -18.28 6.34
N TYR A 49 -0.98 -17.41 7.16
CA TYR A 49 -1.99 -16.44 6.71
C TYR A 49 -1.37 -15.30 5.89
N PHE A 50 -0.07 -15.08 6.10
CA PHE A 50 0.81 -14.13 5.43
C PHE A 50 0.22 -12.71 5.42
N ILE A 51 0.02 -12.15 6.62
CA ILE A 51 -0.53 -10.80 6.81
C ILE A 51 0.28 -9.71 6.11
N HIS A 52 1.55 -9.99 5.78
CA HIS A 52 2.41 -9.10 5.03
C HIS A 52 1.77 -8.68 3.70
N GLN A 53 1.17 -9.61 2.94
CA GLN A 53 0.54 -9.27 1.67
C GLN A 53 -0.64 -8.32 1.87
N ILE A 54 -1.44 -8.52 2.92
CA ILE A 54 -2.59 -7.66 3.25
C ILE A 54 -2.11 -6.25 3.62
N ALA A 55 -1.01 -6.15 4.38
CA ALA A 55 -0.40 -4.87 4.73
C ALA A 55 0.11 -4.12 3.50
N VAL A 56 0.82 -4.81 2.59
CA VAL A 56 1.32 -4.24 1.32
C VAL A 56 0.16 -3.75 0.45
N ASP A 57 -0.89 -4.56 0.29
CA ASP A 57 -2.03 -4.21 -0.56
C ASP A 57 -2.81 -3.02 0.01
N THR A 58 -3.03 -3.00 1.32
CA THR A 58 -3.67 -1.86 2.00
C THR A 58 -2.88 -0.58 1.78
N TYR A 59 -1.55 -0.64 1.99
CA TYR A 59 -0.69 0.52 1.84
C TYR A 59 -0.64 1.02 0.40
N ALA A 60 -0.55 0.11 -0.57
CA ALA A 60 -0.53 0.44 -1.99
C ALA A 60 -1.86 1.05 -2.47
N ALA A 61 -3.00 0.56 -1.97
CA ALA A 61 -4.31 1.11 -2.31
C ALA A 61 -4.51 2.53 -1.74
N GLN A 62 -3.99 2.81 -0.54
CA GLN A 62 -4.11 4.12 0.11
C GLN A 62 -3.12 5.17 -0.41
N HIS A 63 -1.94 4.76 -0.88
CA HIS A 63 -0.83 5.66 -1.23
C HIS A 63 -0.46 5.58 -2.72
N HIS A 64 -1.47 5.51 -3.58
CA HIS A 64 -1.30 5.48 -5.02
C HIS A 64 -0.58 6.75 -5.54
N LEU A 65 0.46 6.54 -6.33
CA LEU A 65 1.20 7.57 -7.04
C LEU A 65 1.18 7.25 -8.55
N GLU A 66 0.70 8.18 -9.37
CA GLU A 66 0.44 7.98 -10.80
C GLU A 66 1.69 7.52 -11.58
N SER A 67 2.89 7.95 -11.16
CA SER A 67 4.15 7.57 -11.79
C SER A 67 4.56 6.11 -11.52
N PHE A 68 4.03 5.47 -10.48
CA PHE A 68 4.39 4.12 -10.06
C PHE A 68 3.21 3.16 -10.16
N ALA A 69 3.12 2.59 -11.37
CA ALA A 69 2.51 1.33 -11.77
C ALA A 69 1.02 1.12 -11.40
N ALA A 70 0.17 1.40 -12.38
CA ALA A 70 -1.19 0.87 -12.50
C ALA A 70 -1.34 -0.58 -12.00
N VAL A 71 -0.37 -1.44 -12.32
CA VAL A 71 -0.34 -2.85 -11.90
C VAL A 71 -0.41 -3.00 -10.38
N ARG A 72 0.36 -2.21 -9.62
CA ARG A 72 0.44 -2.34 -8.17
C ARG A 72 -0.88 -2.01 -7.50
N THR A 73 -1.50 -0.88 -7.87
CA THR A 73 -2.79 -0.48 -7.33
C THR A 73 -3.89 -1.46 -7.70
N ASN A 74 -3.93 -1.92 -8.95
CA ASN A 74 -4.92 -2.89 -9.39
C ASN A 74 -4.74 -4.25 -8.67
N CYS A 75 -3.51 -4.77 -8.57
CA CYS A 75 -3.23 -5.99 -7.82
C CYS A 75 -3.63 -5.84 -6.35
N ALA A 76 -3.31 -4.70 -5.72
CA ALA A 76 -3.69 -4.42 -4.34
C ALA A 76 -5.22 -4.41 -4.14
N LEU A 77 -5.97 -3.70 -4.99
CA LEU A 77 -7.44 -3.66 -4.90
C LEU A 77 -8.07 -5.05 -5.10
N ILE A 78 -7.57 -5.83 -6.07
CA ILE A 78 -8.02 -7.21 -6.29
C ILE A 78 -7.69 -8.08 -5.08
N GLY A 79 -6.48 -7.96 -4.53
CA GLY A 79 -6.04 -8.70 -3.35
C GLY A 79 -6.94 -8.44 -2.14
N LEU A 80 -7.23 -7.17 -1.86
CA LEU A 80 -8.14 -6.77 -0.77
C LEU A 80 -9.56 -7.30 -0.98
N CYS A 81 -10.10 -7.24 -2.20
CA CYS A 81 -11.41 -7.82 -2.53
C CYS A 81 -11.44 -9.34 -2.30
N LEU A 82 -10.39 -10.07 -2.68
CA LEU A 82 -10.30 -11.51 -2.44
C LEU A 82 -10.27 -11.85 -0.94
N VAL A 83 -9.58 -11.05 -0.12
CA VAL A 83 -9.55 -11.27 1.34
C VAL A 83 -10.91 -10.95 1.96
N VAL A 84 -11.44 -9.76 1.70
CA VAL A 84 -12.64 -9.23 2.39
C VAL A 84 -13.92 -9.92 1.93
N GLU A 85 -14.07 -10.13 0.62
CA GLU A 85 -15.31 -10.63 0.04
C GLU A 85 -15.29 -12.14 -0.20
N HIS A 86 -14.10 -12.73 -0.37
CA HIS A 86 -13.97 -14.14 -0.75
C HIS A 86 -13.21 -15.00 0.27
N GLY A 87 -12.76 -14.42 1.39
CA GLY A 87 -12.12 -15.16 2.49
C GLY A 87 -10.72 -15.69 2.17
N TYR A 88 -10.04 -15.14 1.18
CA TYR A 88 -8.66 -15.53 0.85
C TYR A 88 -7.70 -15.14 1.97
N THR A 89 -6.66 -15.96 2.16
CA THR A 89 -5.48 -15.60 2.95
C THR A 89 -4.53 -14.72 2.16
N GLY A 90 -3.66 -13.96 2.83
CA GLY A 90 -2.62 -13.17 2.17
C GLY A 90 -1.67 -14.03 1.31
N ARG A 91 -1.46 -15.30 1.67
CA ARG A 91 -0.65 -16.23 0.87
C ARG A 91 -1.34 -16.61 -0.45
N GLN A 92 -2.64 -16.85 -0.42
CA GLN A 92 -3.40 -17.11 -1.65
C GLN A 92 -3.45 -15.87 -2.54
N VAL A 93 -3.58 -14.67 -1.94
CA VAL A 93 -3.47 -13.42 -2.70
C VAL A 93 -2.09 -13.26 -3.35
N GLN A 94 -1.01 -13.51 -2.62
CA GLN A 94 0.35 -13.47 -3.17
C GLN A 94 0.48 -14.40 -4.39
N GLN A 95 -0.10 -15.61 -4.33
CA GLN A 95 -0.09 -16.54 -5.46
C GLN A 95 -0.86 -15.99 -6.67
N VAL A 96 -2.02 -15.36 -6.44
CA VAL A 96 -2.79 -14.69 -7.50
C VAL A 96 -1.98 -13.53 -8.11
N HIS A 97 -1.28 -12.74 -7.29
CA HIS A 97 -0.41 -11.65 -7.74
C HIS A 97 0.77 -12.09 -8.59
N MET A 98 1.21 -13.36 -8.53
CA MET A 98 2.24 -13.86 -9.44
C MET A 98 1.73 -14.09 -10.87
N GLU A 99 0.40 -14.21 -11.05
CA GLU A 99 -0.23 -14.50 -12.34
C GLU A 99 -0.84 -13.26 -12.99
N LEU A 100 -1.36 -12.32 -12.18
CA LEU A 100 -2.03 -11.09 -12.60
C LEU A 100 -1.20 -10.10 -13.44
N PRO A 101 0.10 -9.85 -13.22
CA PRO A 101 0.86 -8.80 -13.90
C PRO A 101 1.04 -9.00 -15.42
N LYS A 102 0.64 -10.17 -15.95
CA LYS A 102 0.82 -10.54 -17.36
C LYS A 102 -0.13 -9.79 -18.32
N GLN A 103 -1.09 -9.03 -17.81
CA GLN A 103 -2.07 -8.28 -18.60
C GLN A 103 -1.81 -6.76 -18.60
N ALA A 104 -2.37 -6.05 -19.57
CA ALA A 104 -2.38 -4.59 -19.56
C ALA A 104 -3.37 -4.08 -18.50
N TRP A 105 -2.90 -3.19 -17.63
CA TRP A 105 -3.70 -2.64 -16.54
C TRP A 105 -4.16 -1.22 -16.86
N PRO A 106 -5.43 -0.86 -16.56
CA PRO A 106 -5.88 0.52 -16.66
C PRO A 106 -5.13 1.37 -15.64
N VAL A 107 -4.72 2.58 -16.06
CA VAL A 107 -4.15 3.56 -15.14
C VAL A 107 -5.20 3.91 -14.11
N CYS A 108 -4.88 3.67 -12.84
CA CYS A 108 -5.64 4.24 -11.74
C CYS A 108 -5.30 5.73 -11.72
N VAL A 109 -6.29 6.59 -11.95
CA VAL A 109 -6.14 8.02 -11.71
C VAL A 109 -6.73 8.30 -10.34
N ASN A 110 -6.06 9.14 -9.54
CA ASN A 110 -6.76 9.70 -8.38
C ASN A 110 -7.88 10.55 -8.96
N SER A 111 -9.14 10.17 -8.73
CA SER A 111 -10.21 11.13 -8.93
C SER A 111 -9.86 12.34 -8.05
N SER A 112 -9.87 13.54 -8.62
CA SER A 112 -9.89 14.78 -7.83
C SER A 112 -10.86 14.58 -6.67
N PRO A 113 -10.57 15.09 -5.45
CA PRO A 113 -11.35 14.77 -4.27
C PRO A 113 -12.83 14.93 -4.58
N ILE A 114 -13.54 13.80 -4.67
CA ILE A 114 -14.99 13.77 -4.82
C ILE A 114 -15.49 14.16 -3.44
N GLY A 115 -15.58 15.46 -3.16
CA GLY A 115 -15.98 15.95 -1.85
C GLY A 115 -15.41 17.31 -1.47
N SER A 116 -15.70 18.34 -2.27
CA SER A 116 -16.03 19.65 -1.68
C SER A 116 -17.54 19.66 -1.45
N VAL A 117 -17.98 19.15 -0.30
CA VAL A 117 -19.33 19.38 0.24
C VAL A 117 -19.22 20.21 1.49
#